data_AF-A0AAW7IQH9-F1
#
_entry.id   AF-A0AAW7IQH9-F1
#
_cell.length_a   1.000
_cell.length_b   1.000
_cell.length_c   1.000
_cell.angle_alpha   90.00
_cell.angle_beta   90.00
_cell.angle_gamma   90.00
#
_symmetry.space_group_name_H-M   'P 1'
#
loop_
_entity.id
_entity.type
_entity.pdbx_description
1 polymer ?
#
loop_
_entity_poly.entity_id
_entity_poly.type
_entity_poly.pdbx_seq_one_letter_code
_entity_poly.pdbx_strand_id
1 'polypeptide(L)' 'MKIFGITVLLLIPLVAFSLGMDILLGFDLDNSMKHALNPFLVKDPAELILFLVLLVYLLFSFIYRKKKKGNKVKGQQ' A
#
# COMPACT_ATOMS: atom_id res chain seq x y z
N MET A 1 22.33 -22.41 -19.20
CA MET A 1 21.03 -23.01 -18.79
C MET A 1 21.03 -23.57 -17.35
N LYS A 2 22.02 -23.25 -16.49
CA LYS A 2 22.03 -23.69 -15.08
C LYS A 2 21.26 -22.73 -14.16
N ILE A 3 21.46 -21.43 -14.36
CA ILE A 3 20.83 -20.37 -13.57
C ILE A 3 19.31 -20.39 -13.76
N PHE A 4 18.83 -20.49 -15.01
CA PHE A 4 17.39 -20.54 -15.31
C PHE A 4 16.68 -21.72 -14.62
N GLY A 5 17.32 -22.89 -14.57
CA GLY A 5 16.78 -24.05 -13.85
C GLY A 5 16.70 -23.82 -12.35
N ILE A 6 17.73 -23.22 -11.75
CA ILE A 6 17.75 -22.88 -10.31
C ILE A 6 16.70 -21.81 -9.99
N THR A 7 16.53 -20.81 -10.87
CA THR A 7 15.50 -19.77 -10.72
C THR A 7 14.11 -20.36 -10.73
N VAL A 8 13.79 -21.25 -11.69
CA VAL A 8 12.48 -21.91 -11.75
C VAL A 8 12.27 -22.83 -10.54
N LEU A 9 13.30 -23.57 -10.14
CA LEU A 9 13.26 -24.47 -8.99
C LEU A 9 13.07 -23.74 -7.66
N LEU A 10 13.53 -22.49 -7.54
CA LEU A 10 13.24 -21.63 -6.39
C LEU A 10 11.90 -20.91 -6.51
N LEU A 11 11.47 -20.54 -7.72
CA LEU A 11 10.22 -19.81 -7.94
C LEU A 11 9.00 -20.64 -7.55
N ILE A 12 8.96 -21.91 -7.95
CA ILE A 12 7.83 -22.82 -7.70
C ILE A 12 7.51 -22.98 -6.20
N PRO A 13 8.46 -23.38 -5.33
CA PRO A 13 8.19 -23.51 -3.90
C PRO A 13 7.89 -22.16 -3.25
N LEU A 14 8.46 -21.06 -3.75
CA LEU A 14 8.19 -19.73 -3.20
C LEU A 14 6.76 -19.27 -3.48
N VAL A 15 6.27 -19.49 -4.70
CA VAL A 15 4.88 -19.20 -5.09
C VAL A 15 3.92 -20.14 -4.35
N ALA A 16 4.23 -21.43 -4.28
CA ALA A 16 3.42 -22.40 -3.55
C ALA A 16 3.34 -22.07 -2.04
N PHE A 17 4.45 -21.64 -1.44
CA PHE A 17 4.49 -21.24 -0.03
C PHE A 17 3.67 -19.96 0.20
N SER A 18 3.77 -18.97 -0.69
CA SER A 18 2.96 -17.75 -0.62
C SER A 18 1.46 -18.05 -0.70
N LEU A 19 1.03 -18.86 -1.67
CA LEU A 19 -0.37 -19.24 -1.80
C LEU A 19 -0.84 -20.13 -0.65
N GLY A 20 0.03 -21.00 -0.13
CA GLY A 20 -0.25 -21.81 1.06
C GLY A 20 -0.48 -20.94 2.30
N MET A 21 0.31 -19.89 2.49
CA MET A 21 0.12 -18.92 3.57
C MET A 21 -1.21 -18.18 3.44
N ASP A 22 -1.59 -17.75 2.22
CA ASP A 22 -2.88 -17.12 1.97
C ASP A 22 -4.04 -18.03 2.39
N ILE A 23 -3.96 -19.33 2.08
CA ILE A 23 -4.96 -20.33 2.48
C ILE A 23 -4.96 -20.55 4.00
N LEU A 24 -3.79 -20.65 4.64
CA LEU A 24 -3.67 -20.85 6.10
C LEU A 24 -4.20 -19.65 6.91
N LEU A 25 -4.07 -18.44 6.37
CA LEU A 25 -4.62 -17.22 6.93
C LEU A 25 -6.14 -17.08 6.66
N GLY A 26 -6.74 -18.03 5.93
CA GLY A 26 -8.17 -18.03 5.61
C GLY A 26 -8.56 -17.02 4.55
N PHE A 27 -7.63 -16.55 3.73
CA PHE A 27 -7.92 -15.64 2.63
C PHE A 27 -8.43 -16.41 1.40
N ASP A 28 -9.58 -16.01 0.87
CA ASP A 28 -10.06 -16.49 -0.43
C ASP A 28 -9.08 -16.12 -1.54
N LEU A 29 -8.68 -17.10 -2.35
CA LEU A 29 -7.74 -16.93 -3.46
C LEU A 29 -8.23 -15.89 -4.50
N ASP A 30 -9.54 -15.85 -4.73
CA ASP A 30 -10.22 -14.83 -5.55
C ASP A 30 -10.06 -13.41 -5.01
N ASN A 31 -9.97 -13.29 -3.69
CA ASN A 31 -9.84 -12.01 -3.00
C ASN A 31 -8.37 -11.58 -2.99
N SER A 32 -7.43 -12.50 -2.72
CA SER A 32 -5.98 -12.23 -2.80
C SER A 32 -5.54 -11.70 -4.16
N MET A 33 -6.10 -12.25 -5.26
CA MET A 33 -5.76 -11.80 -6.60
C MET A 33 -6.30 -10.38 -6.90
N LYS A 34 -7.49 -10.04 -6.38
CA LYS A 34 -8.05 -8.68 -6.48
C LYS A 34 -7.26 -7.69 -5.62
N HIS A 35 -6.84 -8.08 -4.42
CA HIS A 35 -5.97 -7.28 -3.54
C HIS A 35 -4.59 -7.01 -4.14
N ALA A 36 -3.98 -8.00 -4.78
CA ALA A 36 -2.68 -7.85 -5.43
C ALA A 36 -2.73 -6.85 -6.60
N LEU A 37 -3.86 -6.78 -7.31
CA LEU A 37 -4.07 -5.88 -8.44
C LEU A 37 -4.58 -4.49 -8.05
N ASN A 38 -5.20 -4.36 -6.88
CA ASN A 38 -5.71 -3.08 -6.40
C ASN A 38 -5.24 -2.82 -4.96
N PRO A 39 -4.11 -2.08 -4.80
CA PRO A 39 -3.51 -1.79 -3.49
C PRO A 39 -4.36 -0.86 -2.61
N PHE A 40 -5.50 -0.38 -3.11
CA PHE A 40 -6.46 0.45 -2.37
C PHE A 40 -7.78 -0.27 -2.07
N LEU A 41 -7.84 -1.59 -2.23
CA LEU A 41 -8.95 -2.39 -1.68
C LEU A 41 -8.83 -2.42 -0.16
N VAL A 42 -9.26 -1.34 0.48
CA VAL A 42 -9.35 -1.22 1.92
C VAL A 42 -10.43 -2.17 2.39
N LYS A 43 -10.04 -3.19 3.14
CA LYS A 43 -10.89 -4.33 3.46
C LYS A 43 -11.65 -4.12 4.77
N ASP A 44 -11.01 -3.40 5.69
CA ASP A 44 -11.56 -3.13 7.01
C ASP A 44 -12.03 -1.68 7.16
N PRO A 45 -13.19 -1.45 7.81
CA PRO A 45 -13.66 -0.10 8.10
C PRO A 45 -12.66 0.70 8.95
N ALA A 46 -11.83 0.02 9.75
CA ALA A 46 -10.75 0.63 10.52
C ALA A 46 -9.63 1.21 9.63
N GLU A 47 -9.23 0.48 8.59
CA GLU A 47 -8.22 0.94 7.63
C GLU A 47 -8.72 2.14 6.81
N LEU A 48 -10.02 2.18 6.48
CA LEU A 48 -10.64 3.32 5.79
C LEU A 48 -10.57 4.59 6.65
N ILE A 49 -10.86 4.45 7.94
CA ILE A 49 -10.77 5.55 8.90
C ILE A 49 -9.32 6.04 9.00
N LEU A 50 -8.35 5.13 9.11
CA LEU A 50 -6.93 5.49 9.17
C LEU A 50 -6.46 6.21 7.90
N PHE A 51 -6.85 5.71 6.72
CA PHE A 51 -6.54 6.33 5.44
C PHE A 51 -7.13 7.75 5.33
N LEU A 52 -8.40 7.92 5.74
CA LEU A 52 -9.06 9.22 5.76
C LEU A 52 -8.33 10.21 6.68
N VAL A 53 -7.94 9.78 7.88
CA VAL A 53 -7.19 10.61 8.84
C VAL A 53 -5.84 11.05 8.26
N LEU A 54 -5.12 10.12 7.62
CA LEU A 54 -3.85 10.42 6.94
C LEU A 54 -4.04 11.41 5.79
N LEU A 55 -5.10 11.26 4.99
CA LEU A 55 -5.42 12.17 3.89
C LEU A 55 -5.73 13.58 4.40
N VAL A 56 -6.55 13.69 5.45
CA VAL A 56 -6.89 14.98 6.09
C VAL A 56 -5.63 15.62 6.67
N TYR A 57 -4.78 14.84 7.34
CA TYR A 57 -3.50 15.34 7.87
C TYR A 57 -2.58 15.87 6.76
N LEU A 58 -2.50 15.16 5.63
CA LEU A 58 -1.71 15.58 4.47
C LEU A 58 -2.26 16.89 3.88
N LEU A 59 -3.57 16.99 3.70
CA LEU A 59 -4.25 18.21 3.25
C LEU A 59 -4.00 19.38 4.20
N PHE A 60 -4.11 19.15 5.51
CA PHE A 60 -3.84 20.17 6.52
C PHE A 60 -2.38 20.62 6.48
N SER A 61 -1.43 19.67 6.41
CA SER A 61 0.00 19.94 6.27
C SER A 61 0.31 20.73 4.98
N PHE A 62 -0.35 20.40 3.87
CA PHE A 62 -0.22 21.10 2.60
C PHE A 62 -0.75 22.54 2.68
N ILE A 63 -1.93 22.74 3.26
CA ILE A 63 -2.52 24.07 3.49
C ILE A 63 -1.64 24.88 4.43
N TYR A 64 -1.14 24.27 5.51
CA TYR A 64 -0.28 24.96 6.49
C TYR A 64 1.07 25.35 5.89
N ARG A 65 1.69 24.48 5.09
CA ARG A 65 2.90 24.81 4.30
C ARG A 65 2.63 25.93 3.29
N LYS A 66 1.48 25.92 2.61
CA LYS A 66 1.07 26.98 1.68
C LYS A 66 0.84 28.31 2.40
N LYS A 67 0.20 28.31 3.58
CA LYS A 67 0.05 29.50 4.45
C LYS A 67 1.39 30.03 4.94
N LYS A 68 2.34 29.15 5.32
CA LYS A 68 3.70 29.57 5.72
C LYS A 68 4.48 30.23 4.58
N LYS A 69 4.27 29.80 3.32
CA LYS A 69 4.83 30.47 2.13
C LYS A 69 4.20 31.84 1.88
N GLY A 70 2.88 31.97 2.05
CA GLY A 70 2.17 33.26 1.90
C GLY A 70 2.51 34.30 2.96
N ASN A 71 2.72 33.89 4.22
CA ASN A 71 3.09 34.82 5.30
C ASN A 71 4.55 35.32 5.24
N LYS A 72 5.46 34.61 4.56
CA LYS A 72 6.82 35.14 4.30
C LYS A 72 6.83 36.26 3.26
N VAL A 73 5.87 36.29 2.33
CA VAL A 73 5.76 37.33 1.30
C VAL A 73 5.11 38.61 1.83
N LYS A 74 4.22 38.49 2.84
CA LYS A 74 3.57 39.65 3.47
C LYS A 74 4.34 40.27 4.66
N GLY A 75 5.37 39.61 5.17
CA GLY A 75 6.23 40.12 6.25
C GLY A 75 7.48 40.88 5.77
N GLN A 76 7.59 41.15 4.46
CA GLN A 76 8.68 41.93 3.85
C GLN A 76 8.17 43.16 3.08
N GLN A 77 6.94 43.61 3.35
CA GLN A 77 6.42 44.89 2.87
C GLN A 77 6.33 45.87 4.03
#